data_AF-A0A358DSE6-F1
#
_entry.id   AF-A0A358DSE6-F1
#
_cell.length_a   1.000
_cell.length_b   1.000
_cell.length_c   1.000
_cell.angle_alpha   90.00
_cell.angle_beta   90.00
_cell.angle_gamma   90.00
#
_symmetry.space_group_name_H-M   'P 1'
#
loop_
_entity.id
_entity.type
_entity.pdbx_description
1 polymer ?
#
loop_
_entity_poly.entity_id
_entity_poly.type
_entity_poly.pdbx_seq_one_letter_code
_entity_poly.pdbx_strand_id
1 'polypeptide(L)'
;LGLGLPGHEQCDDGEQNGDDKDCTTLCYQARCGDSLVHNQESCDDGNPVETDACRSDCSLASCGDGVQRTDLSPDDDDYEECDDGNASETDACLSSCTLAICGDGFVRTGLETC
;
A
#
# COMPACT_ATOMS: atom_id res chain seq x y z
N LEU A 1 9.10 26.00 18.85
CA LEU A 1 8.68 25.55 17.50
C LEU A 1 9.86 25.79 16.57
N GLY A 2 10.86 24.89 16.64
CA GLY A 2 12.10 24.99 15.89
C GLY A 2 12.06 24.01 14.72
N LEU A 3 12.11 24.54 13.50
CA LEU A 3 12.20 23.74 12.28
C LEU A 3 13.69 23.46 12.03
N GLY A 4 14.10 22.19 12.11
CA GLY A 4 15.36 21.59 11.62
C GLY A 4 16.48 22.52 11.16
N LEU A 5 17.01 23.36 12.05
CA LEU A 5 18.24 24.12 11.79
C LEU A 5 19.45 23.20 12.00
N PRO A 6 20.56 23.39 11.27
CA PRO A 6 21.79 22.64 11.50
C PRO A 6 22.23 22.81 12.97
N GLY A 7 22.20 21.71 13.72
CA GLY A 7 22.47 21.66 15.17
C GLY A 7 21.24 21.43 16.06
N HIS A 8 20.04 21.22 15.50
CA HIS A 8 18.82 20.88 16.24
C HIS A 8 18.23 19.56 15.72
N GLU A 9 18.06 18.60 16.62
CA GLU A 9 17.30 17.36 16.40
C GLU A 9 15.79 17.62 16.26
N GLN A 10 15.08 16.84 15.45
CA GLN A 10 13.63 17.00 15.25
C GLN A 10 12.80 16.33 16.36
N CYS A 11 13.41 15.41 17.08
CA CYS A 11 12.88 14.67 18.22
C CYS A 11 14.05 14.23 19.11
N ASP A 12 13.77 13.88 20.36
CA ASP A 12 14.74 13.30 21.29
C ASP A 12 14.00 12.47 22.33
N ASP A 13 13.86 11.18 22.06
CA ASP A 13 13.28 10.23 23.01
C ASP A 13 14.39 9.52 23.82
N GLY A 14 15.64 10.01 23.74
CA GLY A 14 16.81 9.48 24.40
C GLY A 14 17.11 8.03 24.03
N GLU A 15 17.19 7.15 25.04
CA GLU A 15 17.41 5.72 24.85
C GLU A 15 16.27 5.01 24.10
N GLN A 16 15.14 5.70 23.87
CA GLN A 16 14.03 5.18 23.07
C GLN A 16 14.13 5.56 21.60
N ASN A 17 15.17 6.31 21.18
CA ASN A 17 15.44 6.50 19.77
C ASN A 17 15.75 5.15 19.10
N GLY A 18 15.19 4.93 17.92
CA GLY A 18 15.37 3.69 17.16
C GLY A 18 14.83 3.82 15.74
N ASP A 19 15.43 3.11 14.80
CA ASP A 19 15.01 3.15 13.38
C ASP A 19 13.66 2.46 13.16
N ASP A 20 13.10 1.81 14.19
CA ASP A 20 11.75 1.24 14.24
C ASP A 20 10.80 2.06 15.13
N LYS A 21 11.19 3.29 15.53
CA LYS A 21 10.47 4.15 16.48
C LYS A 21 10.12 5.49 15.87
N ASP A 22 9.25 6.24 16.55
CA ASP A 22 8.78 7.57 16.11
C ASP A 22 9.93 8.60 16.03
N CYS A 23 11.00 8.37 16.80
CA CYS A 23 12.26 9.10 16.72
C CYS A 23 13.40 8.17 16.32
N THR A 24 14.00 8.42 15.15
CA THR A 24 15.09 7.61 14.60
C THR A 24 16.39 7.75 15.39
N THR A 25 17.36 6.86 15.17
CA THR A 25 18.70 6.94 15.80
C THR A 25 19.50 8.20 15.42
N LEU A 26 19.08 8.89 14.35
CA LEU A 26 19.65 10.16 13.89
C LEU A 26 18.89 11.38 14.43
N CYS A 27 17.98 11.18 15.39
CA CYS A 27 17.12 12.19 15.98
C CYS A 27 16.26 12.94 14.95
N TYR A 28 15.80 12.21 13.92
CA TYR A 28 14.77 12.66 12.97
C TYR A 28 13.42 12.02 13.29
N GLN A 29 12.33 12.75 13.07
CA GLN A 29 11.00 12.15 13.16
C GLN A 29 10.85 11.09 12.07
N ALA A 30 10.31 9.94 12.46
CA ALA A 30 9.84 8.91 11.57
C ALA A 30 8.88 9.50 10.53
N ARG A 31 9.03 9.09 9.28
CA ARG A 31 8.07 9.45 8.22
C ARG A 31 7.96 8.32 7.21
N CYS A 32 6.75 8.20 6.66
CA CYS A 32 6.54 7.35 5.51
C CYS A 32 7.35 7.86 4.31
N GLY A 33 8.05 6.94 3.65
CA GLY A 33 8.92 7.18 2.50
C GLY A 33 10.36 7.53 2.89
N ASP A 34 10.82 7.17 4.10
CA ASP A 34 12.24 7.31 4.48
C ASP A 34 13.02 5.98 4.44
N SER A 35 12.39 4.93 3.92
CA SER A 35 12.96 3.58 3.80
C SER A 35 13.19 2.86 5.13
N LEU A 36 12.59 3.33 6.22
CA LEU A 36 12.58 2.68 7.52
C LEU A 36 11.12 2.36 7.90
N VAL A 37 10.89 1.15 8.41
CA VAL A 37 9.55 0.77 8.89
C VAL A 37 9.43 1.07 10.37
N HIS A 38 8.60 2.03 10.72
CA HIS A 38 8.34 2.44 12.09
C HIS A 38 7.07 1.78 12.67
N ASN A 39 6.81 1.96 13.98
CA ASN A 39 5.70 1.31 14.69
C ASN A 39 4.30 1.51 14.06
N GLN A 40 4.08 2.58 13.29
CA GLN A 40 2.79 2.93 12.70
C GLN A 40 2.65 2.53 11.22
N GLU A 41 3.71 1.98 10.63
CA GLU A 41 3.79 1.66 9.20
C GLU A 41 3.74 0.15 9.00
N SER A 42 3.03 -0.29 7.97
CA SER A 42 3.00 -1.71 7.60
C SER A 42 4.16 -2.08 6.66
N CYS A 43 4.69 -1.09 5.97
CA CYS A 43 5.81 -1.16 5.04
C CYS A 43 6.39 0.26 4.85
N ASP A 44 7.61 0.37 4.32
CA ASP A 44 8.18 1.60 3.78
C ASP A 44 9.28 1.19 2.79
N ASP A 45 9.04 1.42 1.50
CA ASP A 45 10.00 1.10 0.44
C ASP A 45 10.73 2.35 -0.10
N GLY A 46 10.50 3.51 0.54
CA GLY A 46 11.13 4.78 0.22
C GLY A 46 10.61 5.46 -1.05
N ASN A 47 9.53 4.98 -1.65
CA ASN A 47 9.09 5.44 -2.95
C ASN A 47 7.59 5.84 -2.96
N PRO A 48 7.12 6.73 -3.86
CA PRO A 48 5.73 7.19 -3.89
C PRO A 48 4.84 6.44 -4.92
N VAL A 49 5.18 5.22 -5.28
CA VAL A 49 4.47 4.41 -6.28
C VAL A 49 3.32 3.69 -5.60
N GLU A 50 2.09 4.03 -6.01
CA GLU A 50 0.89 3.41 -5.46
C GLU A 50 0.66 1.98 -5.97
N THR A 51 1.30 1.59 -7.07
CA THR A 51 1.03 0.35 -7.81
C THR A 51 2.04 -0.75 -7.53
N ASP A 52 2.71 -0.70 -6.38
CA ASP A 52 3.59 -1.77 -5.89
C ASP A 52 3.11 -2.27 -4.52
N ALA A 53 3.92 -3.06 -3.82
CA ALA A 53 3.53 -3.66 -2.55
C ALA A 53 3.34 -2.64 -1.41
N CYS A 54 3.94 -1.45 -1.49
CA CYS A 54 3.92 -0.46 -0.42
C CYS A 54 3.46 0.90 -0.93
N ARG A 55 2.29 1.32 -0.46
CA ARG A 55 1.67 2.57 -0.90
C ARG A 55 2.37 3.76 -0.26
N SER A 56 2.18 4.97 -0.83
CA SER A 56 2.79 6.19 -0.30
C SER A 56 2.27 6.64 1.08
N ASP A 57 1.25 5.97 1.60
CA ASP A 57 0.75 6.11 2.97
C ASP A 57 1.26 5.01 3.92
N CYS A 58 2.22 4.20 3.48
CA CYS A 58 2.86 3.11 4.22
C CYS A 58 1.88 2.02 4.67
N SER A 59 0.77 1.90 3.94
CA SER A 59 -0.09 0.72 3.95
C SER A 59 0.38 -0.29 2.91
N LEU A 60 0.18 -1.57 3.22
CA LEU A 60 0.38 -2.62 2.23
C LEU A 60 -0.73 -2.54 1.19
N ALA A 61 -0.36 -2.65 -0.08
CA ALA A 61 -1.34 -2.82 -1.15
C ALA A 61 -2.10 -4.14 -0.98
N SER A 62 -3.37 -4.13 -1.35
CA SER A 62 -4.23 -5.31 -1.25
C SER A 62 -5.35 -5.27 -2.27
N CYS A 63 -5.71 -6.44 -2.80
CA CYS A 63 -6.88 -6.58 -3.66
C CYS A 63 -8.16 -6.00 -3.03
N GLY A 64 -8.82 -5.12 -3.78
CA GLY A 64 -10.05 -4.42 -3.41
C GLY A 64 -9.81 -3.07 -2.71
N ASP A 65 -8.57 -2.56 -2.72
CA ASP A 65 -8.21 -1.26 -2.14
C ASP A 65 -8.36 -0.08 -3.13
N GLY A 66 -8.74 -0.39 -4.36
CA GLY A 66 -8.96 0.56 -5.45
C GLY A 66 -7.70 0.91 -6.24
N VAL A 67 -6.58 0.22 -6.03
CA VAL A 67 -5.33 0.44 -6.74
C VAL A 67 -4.75 -0.86 -7.27
N GLN A 68 -4.73 -0.98 -8.60
CA GLN A 68 -4.11 -2.11 -9.26
C GLN A 68 -2.58 -2.05 -9.19
N ARG A 69 -1.97 -3.11 -8.66
CA ARG A 69 -0.54 -3.39 -8.76
C ARG A 69 -0.09 -3.75 -10.15
N THR A 70 1.08 -3.24 -10.52
CA THR A 70 1.65 -3.39 -11.87
C THR A 70 3.09 -3.88 -11.87
N ASP A 71 3.66 -4.13 -10.69
CA ASP A 71 5.02 -4.61 -10.49
C ASP A 71 5.11 -6.16 -10.42
N LEU A 72 3.97 -6.85 -10.34
CA LEU A 72 3.88 -8.31 -10.32
C LEU A 72 3.60 -8.91 -11.70
N SER A 73 4.01 -10.16 -11.87
CA SER A 73 3.65 -11.01 -13.00
C SER A 73 2.41 -11.85 -12.69
N PRO A 74 1.65 -12.33 -13.70
CA PRO A 74 0.45 -13.15 -13.49
C PRO A 74 0.66 -14.47 -12.75
N ASP A 75 1.91 -14.90 -12.56
CA ASP A 75 2.28 -16.12 -11.84
C ASP A 75 2.57 -15.87 -10.35
N ASP A 76 2.58 -14.61 -9.89
CA ASP A 76 2.84 -14.24 -8.50
C ASP A 76 1.56 -14.35 -7.65
N ASP A 77 1.69 -14.80 -6.40
CA ASP A 77 0.54 -15.07 -5.51
C ASP A 77 -0.32 -13.82 -5.21
N ASP A 78 0.30 -12.63 -5.18
CA ASP A 78 -0.35 -11.35 -4.89
C ASP A 78 -0.76 -10.57 -6.16
N TYR A 79 -0.66 -11.20 -7.35
CA TYR A 79 -1.00 -10.55 -8.60
C TYR A 79 -2.50 -10.23 -8.69
N GLU A 80 -2.80 -9.01 -9.12
CA GLU A 80 -4.15 -8.57 -9.43
C GLU A 80 -4.28 -8.08 -10.88
N GLU A 81 -5.24 -8.67 -11.58
CA GLU A 81 -5.55 -8.31 -12.97
C GLU A 81 -6.37 -7.01 -13.07
N CYS A 82 -7.04 -6.64 -11.97
CA CYS A 82 -7.83 -5.43 -11.82
C CYS A 82 -8.02 -5.12 -10.33
N ASP A 83 -8.33 -3.87 -9.99
CA ASP A 83 -8.86 -3.50 -8.68
C ASP A 83 -9.85 -2.34 -8.87
N ASP A 84 -11.12 -2.57 -8.54
CA ASP A 84 -12.18 -1.56 -8.64
C ASP A 84 -12.66 -1.03 -7.27
N GLY A 85 -11.93 -1.37 -6.21
CA GLY A 85 -12.13 -0.87 -4.85
C GLY A 85 -13.37 -1.40 -4.16
N ASN A 86 -13.95 -2.52 -4.62
CA ASN A 86 -15.11 -3.11 -3.99
C ASN A 86 -15.09 -4.65 -4.04
N ALA A 87 -16.13 -5.28 -3.49
CA ALA A 87 -16.24 -6.75 -3.35
C ALA A 87 -17.44 -7.33 -4.13
N SER A 88 -17.81 -6.70 -5.24
CA SER A 88 -18.91 -7.11 -6.09
C SER A 88 -18.46 -8.19 -7.08
N GLU A 89 -19.26 -9.25 -7.21
CA GLU A 89 -19.03 -10.28 -8.21
C GLU A 89 -19.81 -10.02 -9.52
N THR A 90 -20.36 -8.81 -9.69
CA THR A 90 -21.36 -8.54 -10.74
C THR A 90 -20.96 -7.44 -11.72
N ASP A 91 -19.72 -6.97 -11.66
CA ASP A 91 -19.16 -5.95 -12.54
C ASP A 91 -17.99 -6.51 -13.36
N ALA A 92 -16.95 -5.73 -13.61
CA ALA A 92 -15.81 -6.12 -14.44
C ALA A 92 -14.67 -6.76 -13.65
N CYS A 93 -14.60 -6.50 -12.35
CA CYS A 93 -13.51 -6.93 -11.48
C CYS A 93 -14.10 -7.73 -10.32
N LEU A 94 -13.80 -9.02 -10.28
CA LEU A 94 -14.30 -9.88 -9.20
C LEU A 94 -13.63 -9.49 -7.88
N SER A 95 -14.21 -9.92 -6.75
CA SER A 95 -13.61 -9.64 -5.43
C SER A 95 -12.27 -10.34 -5.20
N SER A 96 -11.91 -11.26 -6.10
CA SER A 96 -10.58 -11.89 -6.21
C SER A 96 -9.58 -11.12 -7.06
N CYS A 97 -9.91 -9.90 -7.51
CA CYS A 97 -9.08 -9.05 -8.37
C CYS A 97 -8.67 -9.69 -9.69
N THR A 98 -9.58 -10.50 -10.22
CA THR A 98 -9.49 -11.10 -11.55
C THR A 98 -10.59 -10.53 -12.43
N LEU A 99 -10.34 -10.39 -13.73
CA LEU A 99 -11.37 -9.89 -14.64
C LEU A 99 -12.52 -10.87 -14.76
N ALA A 100 -13.74 -10.35 -14.67
CA ALA A 100 -14.95 -11.11 -14.92
C ALA A 100 -15.09 -11.45 -16.41
N ILE A 101 -15.20 -12.73 -16.74
CA ILE A 101 -15.27 -13.26 -18.11
C ILE A 101 -16.51 -14.14 -18.31
N CYS A 102 -17.02 -14.17 -19.54
CA CYS A 102 -18.15 -15.04 -19.86
C CYS A 102 -17.81 -16.52 -19.61
N GLY A 103 -18.58 -17.14 -18.71
CA GLY A 103 -18.42 -18.55 -18.33
C GLY A 103 -17.56 -18.78 -17.07
N ASP A 104 -17.18 -17.74 -16.34
CA ASP A 104 -16.52 -17.84 -15.02
C ASP A 104 -17.47 -18.26 -13.88
N GLY A 105 -18.79 -18.26 -14.13
CA GLY A 105 -19.81 -18.63 -13.14
C GLY A 105 -20.41 -17.45 -12.38
N PHE A 106 -19.94 -16.23 -12.64
CA PHE A 106 -20.52 -14.99 -12.14
C PHE A 106 -21.35 -14.30 -13.24
N VAL A 107 -22.30 -13.45 -12.85
CA VAL A 107 -23.20 -12.78 -13.81
C VAL A 107 -22.94 -11.29 -13.75
N ARG A 108 -22.49 -10.74 -14.87
CA ARG A 108 -22.26 -9.30 -15.02
C ARG A 108 -23.57 -8.56 -15.25
N THR A 109 -24.00 -7.80 -14.25
CA THR A 109 -25.30 -7.09 -14.28
C THR A 109 -25.35 -6.14 -15.48
N GLY A 110 -26.34 -6.37 -16.36
CA GLY A 110 -26.59 -5.49 -17.52
C GLY A 110 -25.67 -5.72 -18.74
N LEU A 111 -24.71 -6.64 -18.67
CA LEU A 111 -23.88 -7.05 -19.80
C LEU A 111 -24.18 -8.48 -20.23
N GLU A 112 -24.33 -9.39 -19.28
CA GLU A 112 -24.62 -10.80 -19.54
C GLU A 112 -26.12 -11.04 -19.32
N THR A 113 -26.84 -11.30 -20.41
CA THR A 113 -28.22 -11.80 -20.33
C THR A 113 -28.18 -13.33 -20.35
N CYS A 114 -28.44 -13.95 -19.20
CA CYS A 114 -28.58 -15.40 -19.06
C CYS A 114 -29.86 -15.92 -19.73
#